data_AF-A0A6V8P941-F1
#
_entry.id   AF-A0A6V8P941-F1
#
_cell.length_a   1.000
_cell.length_b   1.000
_cell.length_c   1.000
_cell.angle_alpha   90.00
_cell.angle_beta   90.00
_cell.angle_gamma   90.00
#
_symmetry.space_group_name_H-M   'P 1'
#
loop_
_entity.id
_entity.type
_entity.pdbx_description
1 polymer ?
#
loop_
_entity_poly.entity_id
_entity_poly.type
_entity_poly.pdbx_seq_one_letter_code
_entity_poly.pdbx_strand_id
1 'polypeptide(L)'
;LFFDEIQKLEGWPEKIKVVYDLYPNVKIFLPGSAAIDIKKGTRESLAGRFFEFHIEPLDLDEYLDFKGVKIDKEREDIFEVEIKRYLEEFLRIGGFIEAMKFEEVQLDKYFKEGLLERVIYRDLPDVFPVGSPDLLYRLIRLCAERPGMYLDYKNIANDLGYDQRTIASYFSYLEYALLIKKLYNYSSNLLTSEKKMKRVYFSNTAFTLALSRETEQSLLMEQFFVNLSHRNMDNYAIFPL
;
A
#
# COMPACT_ATOMS: atom_id res chain seq x y z
N LEU A 1 15.98 20.40 -8.80
CA LEU A 1 14.76 21.10 -8.33
C LEU A 1 13.88 20.08 -7.64
N PHE A 2 13.33 20.43 -6.48
CA PHE A 2 12.36 19.62 -5.76
C PHE A 2 11.04 20.40 -5.76
N PHE A 3 9.97 19.79 -6.29
CA PHE A 3 8.64 20.38 -6.26
C PHE A 3 7.73 19.50 -5.42
N ASP A 4 7.45 19.95 -4.21
CA ASP A 4 6.52 19.27 -3.32
C ASP A 4 5.07 19.55 -3.71
N GLU A 5 4.21 18.55 -3.57
CA GLU A 5 2.78 18.59 -3.90
C GLU A 5 2.45 19.18 -5.29
N ILE A 6 3.30 18.95 -6.29
CA ILE A 6 3.16 19.51 -7.64
C ILE A 6 1.78 19.23 -8.28
N GLN A 7 1.12 18.15 -7.86
CA GLN A 7 -0.23 17.78 -8.31
C GLN A 7 -1.31 18.83 -8.01
N LYS A 8 -1.10 19.70 -7.01
CA LYS A 8 -2.03 20.81 -6.71
C LYS A 8 -2.01 21.89 -7.79
N LEU A 9 -0.98 21.93 -8.63
CA LEU A 9 -0.85 22.90 -9.72
C LEU A 9 -1.56 22.38 -10.97
N GLU A 10 -2.57 23.11 -11.43
CA GLU A 10 -3.24 22.77 -12.68
C GLU A 10 -2.27 22.85 -13.87
N GLY A 11 -2.36 21.84 -14.75
CA GLY A 11 -1.50 21.72 -15.93
C GLY A 11 -0.01 21.56 -15.60
N TRP A 12 0.33 21.09 -14.40
CA TRP A 12 1.72 20.90 -13.99
C TRP A 12 2.56 20.02 -14.92
N PRO A 13 2.03 18.96 -15.59
CA PRO A 13 2.88 18.09 -16.40
C PRO A 13 3.50 18.83 -17.59
N GLU A 14 2.72 19.68 -18.28
CA GLU A 14 3.21 20.51 -19.39
C GLU A 14 4.25 21.54 -18.90
N LYS A 15 4.05 22.10 -17.70
CA LYS A 15 5.01 23.06 -17.11
C LYS A 15 6.35 22.38 -16.79
N ILE A 16 6.32 21.18 -16.22
CA ILE A 16 7.54 20.41 -15.93
C ILE A 16 8.25 20.00 -17.22
N LYS A 17 7.50 19.61 -18.26
CA LYS A 17 8.06 19.31 -19.58
C LYS A 17 8.84 20.49 -20.15
N VAL A 18 8.28 21.71 -20.11
CA VAL A 18 8.97 22.92 -20.57
C VAL A 18 10.28 23.14 -19.80
N VAL A 19 10.27 22.99 -18.48
CA VAL A 19 11.48 23.15 -17.66
C VAL A 19 12.51 22.07 -17.99
N TYR A 20 12.08 20.83 -18.18
CA TYR A 20 12.95 19.72 -18.55
C TYR A 20 13.62 19.94 -19.92
N ASP A 21 12.84 20.37 -20.93
CA ASP A 21 13.33 20.60 -22.29
C ASP A 21 14.27 21.82 -22.39
N LEU A 22 14.02 22.88 -21.61
CA LEU A 22 14.85 24.09 -21.61
C LEU A 22 16.15 23.95 -20.80
N TYR A 23 16.18 23.07 -19.79
CA TYR A 23 17.29 22.96 -18.86
C TYR A 23 17.79 21.51 -18.72
N PRO A 24 18.52 20.97 -19.72
CA PRO A 24 18.92 19.56 -19.75
C PRO A 24 19.86 19.11 -18.61
N ASN A 25 20.52 20.07 -17.94
CA ASN A 25 21.42 19.78 -16.81
C ASN A 25 20.71 19.82 -15.44
N VAL A 26 19.40 20.06 -15.40
CA VAL A 26 18.63 20.16 -14.16
C VAL A 26 17.93 18.83 -13.88
N LYS A 27 18.26 18.21 -12.73
CA LYS A 27 17.49 17.08 -12.20
C LYS A 27 16.24 17.59 -11.50
N ILE A 28 15.08 17.02 -11.82
CA ILE A 28 13.78 17.38 -11.25
C ILE A 28 13.28 16.21 -10.40
N PHE A 29 12.91 16.50 -9.16
CA PHE A 29 12.32 15.55 -8.22
C PHE A 29 10.94 16.05 -7.83
N LEU A 30 9.96 15.16 -7.89
CA LEU A 30 8.55 15.45 -7.65
C LEU A 30 8.04 14.53 -6.54
N PRO A 31 8.40 14.80 -5.27
CA PRO A 31 7.82 14.07 -4.15
C PRO A 31 6.31 14.32 -4.10
N GLY A 32 5.54 13.27 -3.86
CA GLY A 32 4.10 13.37 -3.74
C GLY A 32 3.53 12.21 -2.96
N SER A 33 2.78 12.52 -1.90
CA SER A 33 2.05 11.54 -1.09
C SER A 33 0.85 10.93 -1.83
N ALA A 34 0.42 11.56 -2.92
CA ALA A 34 -0.71 11.16 -3.74
C ALA A 34 -0.23 10.59 -5.09
N ALA A 35 0.39 9.41 -5.04
CA ALA A 35 0.77 8.67 -6.26
C ALA A 35 -0.42 8.48 -7.22
N ILE A 36 -1.63 8.46 -6.66
CA ILE A 36 -2.89 8.32 -7.38
C ILE A 36 -3.12 9.48 -8.36
N ASP A 37 -2.92 10.73 -7.94
CA ASP A 37 -3.11 11.93 -8.77
C ASP A 37 -2.03 12.05 -9.85
N ILE A 38 -0.79 11.72 -9.47
CA ILE A 38 0.35 11.75 -10.38
C ILE A 38 0.10 10.80 -11.53
N LYS A 39 -0.30 9.55 -11.27
CA LYS A 39 -0.50 8.51 -12.30
C LYS A 39 -1.63 8.82 -13.29
N LYS A 40 -2.66 9.59 -12.91
CA LYS A 40 -3.78 9.94 -13.81
C LYS A 40 -3.41 11.03 -14.82
N GLY A 41 -2.58 12.01 -14.45
CA GLY A 41 -2.20 13.15 -15.31
C GLY A 41 -0.85 13.02 -16.03
N THR A 42 0.08 12.21 -15.52
CA THR A 42 1.46 12.11 -16.09
C THR A 42 1.59 11.18 -17.28
N ARG A 43 0.74 10.14 -17.37
CA ARG A 43 0.97 9.03 -18.30
C ARG A 43 0.88 9.45 -19.78
N GLU A 44 0.13 10.50 -20.07
CA GLU A 44 -0.04 11.01 -21.45
C GLU A 44 0.98 12.08 -21.85
N SER A 45 1.39 12.96 -20.91
CA SER A 45 2.19 14.16 -21.21
C SER A 45 3.70 13.99 -20.98
N LEU A 46 4.11 13.10 -20.06
CA LEU A 46 5.50 12.91 -19.65
C LEU A 46 6.05 11.51 -20.00
N ALA A 47 5.40 10.80 -20.93
CA ALA A 47 5.80 9.46 -21.36
C ALA A 47 7.30 9.42 -21.75
N GLY A 48 8.03 8.46 -21.16
CA GLY A 48 9.45 8.23 -21.38
C GLY A 48 10.42 9.22 -20.73
N ARG A 49 9.91 10.23 -20.00
CA ARG A 49 10.74 11.26 -19.31
C ARG A 49 10.55 11.27 -17.80
N PHE A 50 9.79 10.32 -17.28
CA PHE A 50 9.41 10.24 -15.88
C PHE A 50 9.84 8.89 -15.31
N PHE A 51 10.60 8.93 -14.21
CA PHE A 51 10.95 7.75 -13.43
C PHE A 51 10.18 7.79 -12.12
N GLU A 52 9.41 6.74 -11.85
CA GLU A 52 8.67 6.59 -10.61
C GLU A 52 9.49 5.77 -9.63
N PHE A 53 9.72 6.30 -8.43
CA PHE A 53 10.33 5.59 -7.32
C PHE A 53 9.31 5.46 -6.21
N HIS A 54 9.02 4.23 -5.81
CA HIS A 54 8.16 3.97 -4.67
C HIS A 54 9.03 3.84 -3.41
N ILE A 55 8.75 4.65 -2.40
CA ILE A 55 9.41 4.58 -1.09
C ILE A 55 8.44 3.86 -0.15
N GLU A 56 8.80 2.63 0.20
CA GLU A 56 8.06 1.81 1.15
C GLU A 56 8.41 2.21 2.60
N PRO A 57 7.55 1.90 3.58
CA PRO A 57 7.91 1.95 4.99
C PRO A 57 9.17 1.11 5.29
N LEU A 58 9.79 1.34 6.45
CA LEU A 58 10.98 0.59 6.86
C LEU A 58 10.72 -0.92 6.79
N ASP A 59 11.68 -1.69 6.30
CA ASP A 59 11.69 -3.12 6.58
C ASP A 59 12.06 -3.40 8.05
N LEU A 60 12.00 -4.68 8.44
CA LEU A 60 12.29 -5.08 9.82
C LEU A 60 13.74 -4.81 10.21
N ASP A 61 14.70 -5.00 9.29
CA ASP A 61 16.12 -4.77 9.57
C ASP A 61 16.37 -3.27 9.75
N GLU A 62 15.85 -2.43 8.85
CA GLU A 62 15.91 -0.97 8.95
C GLU A 62 15.23 -0.47 10.24
N TYR A 63 14.09 -1.05 10.61
CA TYR A 63 13.40 -0.72 11.86
C TYR A 63 14.26 -1.01 13.10
N LEU A 64 14.91 -2.18 13.14
CA LEU A 64 15.80 -2.56 14.23
C LEU A 64 17.00 -1.61 14.32
N ASP A 65 17.58 -1.24 13.17
CA ASP A 65 18.66 -0.25 13.09
C ASP A 65 18.21 1.13 13.62
N PHE A 66 17.01 1.59 13.26
CA PHE A 66 16.41 2.83 13.78
C PHE A 66 16.17 2.78 15.30
N LYS A 67 15.84 1.61 15.86
CA LYS A 67 15.74 1.40 17.31
C LYS A 67 17.10 1.24 18.00
N GLY A 68 18.20 1.13 17.25
CA GLY A 68 19.53 0.88 17.78
C GLY A 68 19.72 -0.54 18.32
N VAL A 69 18.90 -1.49 17.86
CA VAL A 69 18.92 -2.88 18.28
C VAL A 69 19.83 -3.66 17.34
N LYS A 70 20.87 -4.28 17.88
CA LYS A 70 21.76 -5.16 17.11
C LYS A 70 21.44 -6.61 17.42
N ILE A 71 20.84 -7.30 16.46
CA ILE A 71 20.53 -8.72 16.55
C ILE A 71 21.62 -9.49 15.79
N ASP A 72 22.32 -10.38 16.50
CA ASP A 72 23.25 -11.30 15.86
C ASP A 72 22.46 -12.46 15.23
N LYS A 73 22.33 -12.41 13.89
CA LYS A 73 21.60 -13.42 13.10
C LYS A 73 22.24 -14.81 13.18
N GLU A 74 23.51 -14.92 13.59
CA GLU A 74 24.16 -16.23 13.79
C GLU A 74 23.79 -16.87 15.14
N ARG A 75 23.08 -16.13 16.02
CA ARG A 75 22.72 -16.54 17.38
C ARG A 75 21.24 -16.30 17.67
N GLU A 76 20.36 -16.52 16.69
CA GLU A 76 18.92 -16.27 16.78
C GLU A 76 18.28 -16.91 18.01
N ASP A 77 18.68 -18.14 18.39
CA ASP A 77 18.14 -18.83 19.57
C ASP A 77 18.32 -18.04 20.89
N ILE A 78 19.40 -17.25 20.99
CA ILE A 78 19.67 -16.42 22.17
C ILE A 78 18.78 -15.17 22.19
N PHE A 79 18.45 -14.66 21.00
CA PHE A 79 17.67 -13.43 20.82
C PHE A 79 16.19 -13.68 20.52
N GLU A 80 15.72 -14.93 20.50
CA GLU A 80 14.37 -15.31 20.06
C GLU A 80 13.27 -14.47 20.74
N VAL A 81 13.35 -14.30 22.06
CA VAL A 81 12.37 -13.52 22.84
C VAL A 81 12.38 -12.04 22.42
N GLU A 82 13.57 -11.48 22.20
CA GLU A 82 13.73 -10.09 21.81
C GLU A 82 13.30 -9.85 20.36
N ILE A 83 13.65 -10.75 19.44
CA ILE A 83 13.21 -10.76 18.04
C ILE A 83 11.68 -10.80 17.98
N LYS A 84 11.04 -11.71 18.72
CA LYS A 84 9.57 -11.81 18.75
C LYS A 84 8.93 -10.53 19.25
N ARG A 85 9.46 -9.93 20.32
CA ARG A 85 8.96 -8.66 20.84
C ARG A 85 9.04 -7.54 19.81
N TYR A 86 10.18 -7.37 19.14
CA TYR A 86 10.33 -6.31 18.13
C TYR A 86 9.54 -6.59 16.86
N LEU A 87 9.38 -7.86 16.48
CA LEU A 87 8.51 -8.24 15.38
C LEU A 87 7.06 -7.89 15.70
N GLU A 88 6.56 -8.18 16.90
CA GLU A 88 5.20 -7.81 17.32
C GLU A 88 4.98 -6.29 17.31
N GLU A 89 5.96 -5.51 17.78
CA GLU A 89 5.92 -4.05 17.69
C GLU A 89 5.93 -3.60 16.22
N PHE A 90 6.83 -4.17 15.40
CA PHE A 90 6.95 -3.88 13.98
C PHE A 90 5.65 -4.14 13.22
N LEU A 91 4.97 -5.25 13.47
CA LEU A 91 3.71 -5.59 12.81
C LEU A 91 2.61 -4.55 13.10
N ARG A 92 2.62 -3.95 14.30
CA ARG A 92 1.67 -2.89 14.71
C ARG A 92 1.99 -1.54 14.07
N ILE A 93 3.26 -1.17 14.01
CA ILE A 93 3.68 0.12 13.42
C ILE A 93 3.84 0.06 11.91
N GLY A 94 3.93 -1.13 11.32
CA GLY A 94 4.02 -1.33 9.88
C GLY A 94 5.27 -0.74 9.22
N GLY A 95 6.35 -0.50 9.96
CA GLY A 95 7.55 0.18 9.46
C GLY A 95 7.41 1.70 9.24
N PHE A 96 6.29 2.32 9.63
CA PHE A 96 6.12 3.77 9.53
C PHE A 96 6.97 4.47 10.60
N ILE A 97 7.90 5.33 10.16
CA ILE A 97 8.86 6.01 11.05
C ILE A 97 8.13 6.89 12.08
N GLU A 98 7.08 7.59 11.66
CA GLU A 98 6.27 8.46 12.51
C GLU A 98 5.55 7.65 13.60
N ALA A 99 5.11 6.44 13.26
CA ALA A 99 4.38 5.55 14.16
C ALA A 99 5.24 5.00 15.30
N MET A 100 6.57 4.99 15.16
CA MET A 100 7.50 4.49 16.20
C MET A 100 7.41 5.23 17.54
N LYS A 101 6.83 6.44 17.55
CA LYS A 101 6.69 7.30 18.74
C LYS A 101 5.28 7.31 19.32
N PHE A 102 4.35 6.59 18.70
CA PHE A 102 2.94 6.62 19.07
C PHE A 102 2.62 5.54 20.09
N GLU A 103 1.82 5.91 21.08
CA GLU A 103 1.13 4.96 21.94
C GLU A 103 -0.02 4.27 21.19
N GLU A 104 -0.58 3.20 21.74
CA GLU A 104 -1.60 2.36 21.09
C GLU A 104 -2.79 3.17 20.54
N VAL A 105 -3.38 4.04 21.35
CA VAL A 105 -4.51 4.88 20.94
C VAL A 105 -4.13 5.85 19.81
N GLN A 106 -2.88 6.32 19.79
CA GLN A 106 -2.38 7.20 18.75
C GLN A 106 -2.10 6.45 17.45
N LEU A 107 -1.61 5.21 17.52
CA LEU A 107 -1.42 4.33 16.38
C LEU A 107 -2.74 4.08 15.66
N ASP A 108 -3.78 3.71 16.40
CA ASP A 108 -5.08 3.44 15.78
C ASP A 108 -5.65 4.67 15.08
N LYS A 109 -5.60 5.84 15.74
CA LYS A 109 -6.04 7.09 15.11
C LYS A 109 -5.22 7.43 13.87
N TYR A 110 -3.90 7.26 13.95
CA TYR A 110 -3.01 7.53 12.83
C TYR A 110 -3.34 6.67 11.61
N PHE A 111 -3.42 5.34 11.78
CA PHE A 111 -3.69 4.43 10.68
C PHE A 111 -5.14 4.51 10.20
N LYS A 112 -6.10 4.52 11.12
CA LYS A 112 -7.52 4.51 10.78
C LYS A 112 -7.98 5.87 10.23
N GLU A 113 -7.84 6.93 11.01
CA GLU A 113 -8.37 8.25 10.66
C GLU A 113 -7.39 8.99 9.73
N GLY A 114 -6.10 8.95 10.06
CA GLY A 114 -5.05 9.69 9.36
C GLY A 114 -4.75 9.17 7.95
N LEU A 115 -4.85 7.85 7.74
CA LEU A 115 -4.50 7.19 6.47
C LEU A 115 -5.71 6.53 5.81
N LEU A 116 -6.32 5.52 6.44
CA LEU A 116 -7.38 4.72 5.81
C LEU A 116 -8.61 5.56 5.47
N GLU A 117 -9.21 6.25 6.43
CA GLU A 117 -10.40 7.08 6.21
C GLU A 117 -10.10 8.24 5.25
N ARG A 118 -8.92 8.87 5.37
CA ARG A 118 -8.48 9.89 4.40
C ARG A 118 -8.47 9.35 2.97
N VAL A 119 -7.85 8.20 2.73
CA VAL A 119 -7.78 7.60 1.39
C VAL A 119 -9.19 7.22 0.90
N ILE A 120 -10.02 6.66 1.77
CA ILE A 120 -11.35 6.15 1.41
C ILE A 120 -12.36 7.26 1.13
N TYR A 121 -12.39 8.29 1.96
CA TYR A 121 -13.41 9.34 1.93
C TYR A 121 -12.98 10.59 1.16
N ARG A 122 -11.69 10.78 0.90
CA ARG A 122 -11.16 11.93 0.17
C ARG A 122 -10.40 11.52 -1.10
N ASP A 123 -9.26 10.84 -0.94
CA ASP A 123 -8.32 10.67 -2.06
C ASP A 123 -8.89 9.76 -3.19
N LEU A 124 -9.59 8.68 -2.83
CA LEU A 124 -10.23 7.80 -3.82
C LEU A 124 -11.40 8.49 -4.56
N PRO A 125 -12.36 9.15 -3.87
CA PRO A 125 -13.40 9.94 -4.53
C PRO A 125 -12.90 11.06 -5.44
N ASP A 126 -11.77 11.69 -5.10
CA ASP A 126 -11.19 12.77 -5.93
C ASP A 126 -10.69 12.25 -7.29
N VAL A 127 -10.27 10.99 -7.36
CA VAL A 127 -9.66 10.41 -8.57
C VAL A 127 -10.61 9.51 -9.34
N PHE A 128 -11.44 8.73 -8.63
CA PHE A 128 -12.27 7.67 -9.20
C PHE A 128 -13.77 7.98 -9.04
N PRO A 129 -14.63 7.42 -9.90
CA PRO A 129 -16.08 7.55 -9.76
C PRO A 129 -16.61 6.70 -8.59
N VAL A 130 -16.36 7.16 -7.36
CA VAL A 130 -16.80 6.49 -6.13
C VAL A 130 -18.23 6.92 -5.80
N GLY A 131 -19.21 6.08 -6.15
CA GLY A 131 -20.61 6.30 -5.79
C GLY A 131 -20.94 6.18 -4.29
N SER A 132 -20.17 5.39 -3.52
CA SER A 132 -20.38 5.20 -2.08
C SER A 132 -19.04 4.94 -1.34
N PRO A 133 -18.44 5.97 -0.73
CA PRO A 133 -17.27 5.80 0.13
C PRO A 133 -17.50 4.84 1.31
N ASP A 134 -18.71 4.80 1.87
CA ASP A 134 -19.06 3.87 2.95
C ASP A 134 -19.02 2.40 2.51
N LEU A 135 -19.28 2.10 1.24
CA LEU A 135 -19.07 0.76 0.70
C LEU A 135 -17.57 0.44 0.63
N LEU A 136 -16.71 1.36 0.17
CA LEU A 136 -15.26 1.17 0.23
C LEU A 136 -14.79 0.89 1.68
N TYR A 137 -15.29 1.68 2.63
CA TYR A 137 -14.95 1.51 4.04
C TYR A 137 -15.39 0.14 4.58
N ARG A 138 -16.60 -0.31 4.25
CA ARG A 138 -17.07 -1.67 4.60
C ARG A 138 -16.20 -2.76 3.98
N LEU A 139 -15.77 -2.62 2.73
CA LEU A 139 -14.90 -3.59 2.07
C LEU A 139 -13.53 -3.70 2.77
N ILE A 140 -12.90 -2.59 3.14
CA ILE A 140 -11.61 -2.65 3.85
C ILE A 140 -11.75 -3.24 5.26
N ARG A 141 -12.90 -3.02 5.93
CA ARG A 141 -13.19 -3.68 7.22
C ARG A 141 -13.33 -5.20 7.06
N LEU A 142 -14.01 -5.68 6.02
CA LEU A 142 -14.08 -7.11 5.73
C LEU A 142 -12.69 -7.71 5.47
N CYS A 143 -11.81 -6.99 4.75
CA CYS A 143 -10.43 -7.41 4.56
C CYS A 143 -9.64 -7.48 5.88
N ALA A 144 -9.86 -6.54 6.80
CA ALA A 144 -9.18 -6.51 8.09
C ALA A 144 -9.63 -7.66 9.00
N GLU A 145 -10.94 -7.95 9.00
CA GLU A 145 -11.51 -9.05 9.79
C GLU A 145 -11.11 -10.43 9.24
N ARG A 146 -10.81 -10.51 7.93
CA ARG A 146 -10.44 -11.77 7.26
C ARG A 146 -9.25 -11.58 6.31
N PRO A 147 -8.03 -11.36 6.83
CA PRO A 147 -6.84 -11.26 6.00
C PRO A 147 -6.67 -12.51 5.14
N GLY A 148 -6.48 -12.34 3.84
CA GLY A 148 -6.35 -13.45 2.90
C GLY A 148 -7.68 -14.06 2.47
N MET A 149 -8.83 -13.43 2.70
CA MET A 149 -10.10 -13.91 2.15
C MET A 149 -10.07 -14.01 0.62
N TYR A 150 -10.82 -14.94 0.05
CA TYR A 150 -10.98 -15.05 -1.40
C TYR A 150 -11.82 -13.88 -1.95
N LEU A 151 -11.33 -13.26 -3.03
CA LEU A 151 -12.05 -12.24 -3.79
C LEU A 151 -13.10 -12.88 -4.70
N ASP A 152 -14.19 -13.34 -4.09
CA ASP A 152 -15.41 -13.70 -4.80
C ASP A 152 -16.31 -12.46 -4.92
N TYR A 153 -16.07 -11.67 -5.96
CA TYR A 153 -16.82 -10.43 -6.18
C TYR A 153 -18.33 -10.66 -6.27
N LYS A 154 -18.77 -11.83 -6.76
CA LYS A 154 -20.20 -12.13 -6.92
C LYS A 154 -20.86 -12.32 -5.56
N ASN A 155 -20.26 -13.13 -4.69
CA ASN A 155 -20.81 -13.38 -3.36
C ASN A 155 -20.75 -12.12 -2.49
N ILE A 156 -19.63 -11.39 -2.50
CA ILE A 156 -19.51 -10.11 -1.77
C ILE A 156 -20.57 -9.11 -2.24
N ALA A 157 -20.82 -9.02 -3.55
CA ALA A 157 -21.83 -8.14 -4.12
C ALA A 157 -23.25 -8.51 -3.66
N ASN A 158 -23.59 -9.81 -3.69
CA ASN A 158 -24.89 -10.30 -3.23
C ASN A 158 -25.11 -10.01 -1.74
N ASP A 159 -24.12 -10.31 -0.89
CA ASP A 159 -24.23 -10.15 0.56
C ASP A 159 -24.37 -8.67 0.97
N LEU A 160 -23.71 -7.76 0.23
CA LEU A 160 -23.75 -6.32 0.52
C LEU A 160 -24.87 -5.58 -0.24
N GLY A 161 -25.56 -6.23 -1.17
CA GLY A 161 -26.64 -5.64 -1.97
C GLY A 161 -26.16 -4.67 -3.05
N TYR A 162 -25.01 -4.94 -3.68
CA TYR A 162 -24.42 -4.12 -4.74
C TYR A 162 -24.21 -4.92 -6.03
N ASP A 163 -23.89 -4.22 -7.12
CA ASP A 163 -23.51 -4.86 -8.38
C ASP A 163 -22.06 -5.39 -8.33
N GLN A 164 -21.82 -6.58 -8.92
CA GLN A 164 -20.51 -7.23 -8.95
C GLN A 164 -19.41 -6.35 -9.55
N ARG A 165 -19.72 -5.57 -10.59
CA ARG A 165 -18.77 -4.67 -11.22
C ARG A 165 -18.37 -3.54 -10.27
N THR A 166 -19.29 -3.05 -9.46
CA THR A 166 -18.99 -2.01 -8.45
C THR A 166 -17.98 -2.54 -7.43
N ILE A 167 -18.21 -3.74 -6.89
CA ILE A 167 -17.28 -4.38 -5.95
C ILE A 167 -15.92 -4.60 -6.60
N ALA A 168 -15.88 -5.15 -7.82
CA ALA A 168 -14.62 -5.37 -8.54
C ALA A 168 -13.86 -4.05 -8.83
N SER A 169 -14.57 -2.99 -9.21
CA SER A 169 -13.99 -1.66 -9.38
C SER A 169 -13.42 -1.12 -8.07
N TYR A 170 -14.13 -1.26 -6.96
CA TYR A 170 -13.69 -0.75 -5.66
C TYR A 170 -12.44 -1.47 -5.16
N PHE A 171 -12.36 -2.80 -5.28
CA PHE A 171 -11.12 -3.52 -5.01
C PHE A 171 -9.98 -3.10 -5.94
N SER A 172 -10.27 -2.75 -7.19
CA SER A 172 -9.25 -2.22 -8.11
C SER A 172 -8.77 -0.83 -7.70
N TYR A 173 -9.65 0.03 -7.18
CA TYR A 173 -9.28 1.35 -6.64
C TYR A 173 -8.44 1.23 -5.37
N LEU A 174 -8.80 0.34 -4.46
CA LEU A 174 -8.04 0.07 -3.25
C LEU A 174 -6.62 -0.47 -3.55
N GLU A 175 -6.50 -1.35 -4.54
CA GLU A 175 -5.20 -1.86 -5.01
C GLU A 175 -4.38 -0.75 -5.67
N TYR A 176 -5.02 0.09 -6.49
CA TYR A 176 -4.36 1.24 -7.10
C TYR A 176 -3.85 2.26 -6.07
N ALA A 177 -4.61 2.46 -4.98
CA ALA A 177 -4.22 3.27 -3.84
C ALA A 177 -3.16 2.61 -2.94
N LEU A 178 -2.66 1.43 -3.31
CA LEU A 178 -1.68 0.65 -2.55
C LEU A 178 -2.14 0.30 -1.13
N LEU A 179 -3.46 0.27 -0.87
CA LEU A 179 -4.00 -0.16 0.43
C LEU A 179 -4.07 -1.67 0.55
N ILE A 180 -4.29 -2.37 -0.57
CA ILE A 180 -4.41 -3.82 -0.60
C ILE A 180 -3.51 -4.43 -1.67
N LYS A 181 -3.21 -5.72 -1.49
CA LYS A 181 -2.52 -6.57 -2.47
C LYS A 181 -3.37 -7.79 -2.77
N LYS A 182 -3.41 -8.18 -4.05
CA LYS A 182 -4.01 -9.43 -4.50
C LYS A 182 -2.93 -10.50 -4.63
N LEU A 183 -3.07 -11.59 -3.89
CA LEU A 183 -2.24 -12.77 -4.03
C LEU A 183 -2.86 -13.72 -5.05
N TYR A 184 -2.11 -13.97 -6.12
CA TYR A 184 -2.49 -14.83 -7.22
C TYR A 184 -2.10 -16.27 -6.96
N ASN A 185 -2.86 -17.21 -7.54
CA ASN A 185 -2.47 -18.61 -7.50
C ASN A 185 -1.28 -18.84 -8.44
N TYR A 186 -0.28 -19.57 -7.97
CA TYR A 186 0.82 -19.99 -8.83
C TYR A 186 0.31 -20.90 -9.96
N SER A 187 0.61 -20.51 -11.20
CA SER A 187 0.38 -21.32 -12.37
C SER A 187 1.40 -20.93 -13.44
N SER A 188 1.92 -21.92 -14.17
CA SER A 188 2.77 -21.66 -15.34
C SER A 188 2.02 -20.97 -16.47
N ASN A 189 0.68 -21.00 -16.46
CA ASN A 189 -0.17 -20.30 -17.41
C ASN A 189 -0.81 -19.07 -16.75
N LEU A 190 -0.46 -17.88 -17.25
CA LEU A 190 -0.96 -16.60 -16.75
C LEU A 190 -2.50 -16.53 -16.78
N LEU A 191 -3.14 -16.98 -17.86
CA LEU A 191 -4.61 -16.97 -17.97
C LEU A 191 -5.27 -17.87 -16.92
N THR A 192 -4.63 -18.98 -16.57
CA THR A 192 -5.12 -19.87 -15.51
C THR A 192 -4.99 -19.21 -14.14
N SER A 193 -3.86 -18.54 -13.89
CA SER A 193 -3.67 -17.76 -12.65
C SER A 193 -4.70 -16.64 -12.53
N GLU A 194 -4.96 -15.91 -13.62
CA GLU A 194 -5.92 -14.80 -13.65
C GLU A 194 -7.36 -15.22 -13.39
N LYS A 195 -7.77 -16.38 -13.92
CA LYS A 195 -9.14 -16.90 -13.76
C LYS A 195 -9.44 -17.42 -12.35
N LYS A 196 -8.42 -17.87 -11.62
CA LYS A 196 -8.62 -18.41 -10.26
C LYS A 196 -8.90 -17.29 -9.28
N MET A 197 -9.68 -17.60 -8.24
CA MET A 197 -9.95 -16.67 -7.14
C MET A 197 -8.65 -16.27 -6.45
N LYS A 198 -8.48 -14.96 -6.30
CA LYS A 198 -7.31 -14.33 -5.68
C LYS A 198 -7.57 -14.16 -4.18
N ARG A 199 -6.54 -14.22 -3.35
CA ARG A 199 -6.66 -13.83 -1.92
C ARG A 199 -6.32 -12.35 -1.78
N VAL A 200 -6.99 -11.63 -0.89
CA VAL A 200 -6.74 -10.20 -0.65
C VAL A 200 -6.14 -9.97 0.72
N TYR A 201 -5.13 -9.11 0.79
CA TYR A 201 -4.48 -8.67 2.02
C TYR A 201 -4.36 -7.16 2.03
N PHE A 202 -4.29 -6.54 3.20
CA PHE A 202 -3.75 -5.18 3.26
C PHE A 202 -2.26 -5.19 2.92
N SER A 203 -1.82 -4.17 2.21
CA SER A 203 -0.41 -3.95 1.86
C SER A 203 0.51 -3.77 3.08
N ASN A 204 -0.08 -3.51 4.26
CA ASN A 204 0.63 -3.37 5.52
C ASN A 204 -0.19 -3.96 6.68
N THR A 205 0.46 -4.64 7.63
CA THR A 205 -0.20 -5.26 8.80
C THR A 205 -0.76 -4.24 9.79
N ALA A 206 -0.19 -3.04 9.85
CA ALA A 206 -0.68 -1.95 10.68
C ALA A 206 -2.12 -1.55 10.32
N PHE A 207 -2.48 -1.61 9.03
CA PHE A 207 -3.84 -1.32 8.58
C PHE A 207 -4.85 -2.38 9.05
N THR A 208 -4.45 -3.66 9.01
CA THR A 208 -5.26 -4.76 9.54
C THR A 208 -5.48 -4.57 11.04
N LEU A 209 -4.40 -4.34 11.79
CA LEU A 209 -4.44 -4.20 13.24
C LEU A 209 -5.23 -2.95 13.71
N ALA A 210 -5.16 -1.85 12.97
CA ALA A 210 -5.94 -0.64 13.27
C ALA A 210 -7.46 -0.83 13.12
N LEU A 211 -7.90 -1.78 12.30
CA LEU A 211 -9.33 -2.09 12.08
C LEU A 211 -9.79 -3.36 12.80
N SER A 212 -8.89 -4.31 13.06
CA SER A 212 -9.14 -5.61 13.68
C SER A 212 -7.95 -5.97 14.59
N ARG A 213 -7.96 -5.44 15.82
CA ARG A 213 -6.85 -5.59 16.78
C ARG A 213 -6.60 -7.04 17.21
N GLU A 214 -7.68 -7.81 17.35
CA GLU A 214 -7.65 -9.20 17.83
C GLU A 214 -7.39 -10.21 16.70
N THR A 215 -6.80 -9.77 15.58
CA THR A 215 -6.47 -10.67 14.47
C THR A 215 -5.45 -11.71 14.92
N GLU A 216 -5.71 -12.98 14.58
CA GLU A 216 -4.83 -14.09 14.92
C GLU A 216 -3.40 -13.86 14.39
N GLN A 217 -2.41 -14.16 15.23
CA GLN A 217 -1.00 -13.97 14.89
C GLN A 217 -0.58 -14.76 13.64
N SER A 218 -1.14 -15.95 13.44
CA SER A 218 -0.92 -16.78 12.24
C SER A 218 -1.31 -16.05 10.95
N LEU A 219 -2.47 -15.40 10.92
CA LEU A 219 -2.97 -14.64 9.78
C LEU A 219 -2.16 -13.36 9.53
N LEU A 220 -1.76 -12.67 10.59
CA LEU A 220 -0.89 -11.49 10.48
C LEU A 220 0.49 -11.85 9.95
N MET A 221 1.06 -12.97 10.39
CA MET A 221 2.34 -13.47 9.88
C MET A 221 2.24 -13.87 8.42
N GLU A 222 1.17 -14.57 8.02
CA GLU A 222 0.91 -14.86 6.62
C GLU A 222 0.85 -13.57 5.78
N GLN A 223 0.06 -12.59 6.22
CA GLN A 223 -0.04 -11.29 5.56
C GLN A 223 1.33 -10.60 5.45
N PHE A 224 2.12 -10.61 6.53
CA PHE A 224 3.45 -10.02 6.54
C PHE A 224 4.36 -10.64 5.47
N PHE A 225 4.39 -11.97 5.36
CA PHE A 225 5.17 -12.65 4.32
C PHE A 225 4.68 -12.34 2.90
N VAL A 226 3.36 -12.24 2.70
CA VAL A 226 2.80 -11.82 1.41
C VAL A 226 3.27 -10.40 1.07
N ASN A 227 3.23 -9.47 2.03
CA ASN A 227 3.68 -8.09 1.81
C ASN A 227 5.16 -8.00 1.44
N LEU A 228 6.02 -8.82 2.06
CA LEU A 228 7.45 -8.93 1.74
C LEU A 228 7.70 -9.47 0.32
N SER A 229 6.98 -10.52 -0.09
CA SER A 229 7.18 -11.13 -1.41
C SER A 229 6.91 -10.17 -2.57
N HIS A 230 5.94 -9.27 -2.38
CA HIS A 230 5.62 -8.23 -3.35
C HIS A 230 6.59 -7.06 -3.35
N ARG A 231 7.18 -6.69 -2.19
CA ARG A 231 8.18 -5.61 -2.10
C ARG A 231 9.39 -5.89 -3.02
N ASN A 232 9.77 -7.16 -3.13
CA ASN A 232 10.85 -7.57 -4.02
C ASN A 232 10.46 -7.52 -5.50
N MET A 233 9.18 -7.64 -5.87
CA MET A 233 8.73 -7.57 -7.27
C MET A 233 8.65 -6.13 -7.79
N ASP A 234 8.20 -5.19 -6.95
CA ASP A 234 8.06 -3.77 -7.33
C ASP A 234 9.43 -3.07 -7.53
N ASN A 235 10.47 -3.52 -6.82
CA ASN A 235 11.86 -3.05 -7.01
C ASN A 235 12.48 -3.44 -8.37
N TYR A 236 11.88 -4.37 -9.13
CA TYR A 236 12.35 -4.76 -10.47
C TYR A 236 11.49 -4.16 -11.61
N ALA A 237 10.50 -3.34 -11.31
CA ALA A 237 9.68 -2.71 -12.34
C ALA A 237 10.39 -1.47 -12.94
N ILE A 238 10.97 -1.70 -14.14
CA ILE A 238 11.27 -0.71 -15.19
C ILE A 238 12.67 -0.06 -15.11
N PHE A 239 13.67 -0.78 -15.63
CA PHE A 239 14.81 -0.17 -16.32
C PHE A 239 14.77 -0.57 -17.80
N PRO A 240 14.34 0.31 -18.72
CA PRO A 240 14.87 0.31 -20.06
C PRO A 240 16.18 1.12 -20.03
N LEU A 241 17.26 0.46 -20.43
CA LEU A 241 18.46 1.14 -20.93
C LEU A 241 18.08 2.09 -22.08
#